data_AF-A0A420WYU8-F1
#
_entry.id   AF-A0A420WYU8-F1
#
_cell.length_a   1.000
_cell.length_b   1.000
_cell.length_c   1.000
_cell.angle_alpha   90.00
_cell.angle_beta   90.00
_cell.angle_gamma   90.00
#
_symmetry.space_group_name_H-M   'P 1'
#
loop_
_entity.id
_entity.type
_entity.pdbx_description
1 polymer ?
#
loop_
_entity_poly.entity_id
_entity_poly.type
_entity_poly.pdbx_seq_one_letter_code
_entity_poly.pdbx_strand_id
1 'polypeptide(L)'
;MRLAVDAMGGDFGPRATVRGSIEALAALPELEVLLYGARDQLEAQLGSLPRSCRNADIPERVTIVDAPLRLPDTLSPSRALRLPSLSSGSSLHAALQAVVDGRADGCVSAGATGVLMALARQQLGMIAGLSRPAISTAIPARGPGRCYLLDLGANVDTRPTHLLQFARIGAEMARAVDGVACPRVALLNVAVEPGRGERRIREADELLRRQHHAAFDYRGFVEGDGLFGGAIDVAVCDGMVGNIALKSGEALIELLVERLSACFQHSWRSRLASLLARPALSRFRREFDPVRYNGASLLGLQRTVVKSHGSADAHGFGWAIRRAHHEIAGQLSAGLAAALATGAAG
;
A
#
# COMPACT_ATOMS: atom_id res chain seq x y z
N MET A 1 -6.76 12.70 -14.33
CA MET A 1 -6.59 12.45 -12.88
C MET A 1 -5.26 13.03 -12.44
N ARG A 2 -5.18 13.69 -11.29
CA ARG A 2 -3.96 14.33 -10.78
C ARG A 2 -3.45 13.64 -9.52
N LEU A 3 -2.18 13.25 -9.51
CA LEU A 3 -1.57 12.59 -8.35
C LEU A 3 -0.41 13.43 -7.80
N ALA A 4 -0.47 13.74 -6.51
CA ALA A 4 0.64 14.36 -5.81
C ALA A 4 1.67 13.30 -5.43
N VAL A 5 2.95 13.57 -5.73
CA VAL A 5 4.06 12.67 -5.45
C VAL A 5 5.07 13.39 -4.58
N ASP A 6 5.31 12.85 -3.38
CA ASP A 6 6.48 13.21 -2.56
C ASP A 6 7.73 12.64 -3.24
N ALA A 7 8.38 13.46 -4.06
CA ALA A 7 9.50 13.02 -4.88
C ALA A 7 10.77 12.83 -4.05
N MET A 8 10.90 13.48 -2.89
CA MET A 8 12.11 13.39 -2.06
C MET A 8 12.10 12.17 -1.13
N GLY A 9 10.96 11.50 -0.97
CA GLY A 9 10.79 10.37 -0.07
C GLY A 9 11.51 9.09 -0.53
N GLY A 10 11.91 8.26 0.43
CA GLY A 10 12.59 6.99 0.20
C GLY A 10 14.11 7.11 0.08
N ASP A 11 14.79 5.96 0.04
CA ASP A 11 16.26 5.87 0.03
C ASP A 11 16.85 6.33 -1.30
N PHE A 12 16.08 6.20 -2.37
CA PHE A 12 16.48 6.51 -3.75
C PHE A 12 15.76 7.73 -4.33
N GLY A 13 14.99 8.48 -3.53
CA GLY A 13 14.36 9.74 -3.95
C GLY A 13 15.41 10.85 -4.12
N PRO A 14 15.33 11.72 -5.15
CA PRO A 14 14.29 11.82 -6.18
C PRO A 14 14.47 10.95 -7.42
N ARG A 15 15.59 10.24 -7.55
CA ARG A 15 15.91 9.46 -8.75
C ARG A 15 14.87 8.37 -9.05
N ALA A 16 14.54 7.54 -8.05
CA ALA A 16 13.58 6.45 -8.21
C ALA A 16 12.14 6.98 -8.39
N THR A 17 11.76 7.99 -7.61
CA THR A 17 10.40 8.55 -7.61
C THR A 17 10.08 9.26 -8.93
N VAL A 18 11.01 10.05 -9.46
CA VAL A 18 10.85 10.72 -10.77
C VAL A 18 10.76 9.69 -11.88
N ARG A 19 11.71 8.74 -11.96
CA ARG A 19 11.70 7.73 -13.01
C ARG A 19 10.46 6.83 -12.93
N GLY A 20 10.05 6.41 -11.74
CA GLY A 20 8.84 5.61 -11.53
C GLY A 20 7.57 6.38 -11.93
N SER A 21 7.53 7.69 -11.70
CA SER A 21 6.44 8.55 -12.18
C SER A 21 6.35 8.57 -13.69
N ILE A 22 7.48 8.67 -14.39
CA ILE A 22 7.51 8.61 -15.85
C ILE A 22 7.09 7.23 -16.37
N GLU A 23 7.55 6.13 -15.75
CA GLU A 23 7.14 4.77 -16.10
C GLU A 23 5.63 4.53 -15.89
N ALA A 24 5.02 5.20 -14.90
CA ALA A 24 3.58 5.16 -14.68
C ALA A 24 2.82 6.00 -15.72
N LEU A 25 3.29 7.23 -16.03
CA LEU A 25 2.69 8.12 -17.04
C LEU A 25 2.70 7.51 -18.44
N ALA A 26 3.72 6.70 -18.76
CA ALA A 26 3.78 5.97 -20.03
C ALA A 26 2.70 4.88 -20.13
N ALA A 27 2.25 4.33 -19.00
CA ALA A 27 1.24 3.28 -18.96
C ALA A 27 -0.19 3.80 -18.70
N LEU A 28 -0.32 5.04 -18.23
CA LEU A 28 -1.58 5.69 -17.86
C LEU A 28 -1.69 7.04 -18.57
N PRO A 29 -2.27 7.08 -19.79
CA PRO A 29 -2.38 8.31 -20.59
C PRO A 29 -3.15 9.46 -19.91
N GLU A 30 -4.14 9.14 -19.08
CA GLU A 30 -5.03 10.06 -18.36
C GLU A 30 -4.47 10.62 -17.04
N LEU A 31 -3.31 10.13 -16.64
CA LEU A 31 -2.63 10.52 -15.41
C LEU A 31 -1.80 11.78 -15.64
N GLU A 32 -1.92 12.73 -14.72
CA GLU A 32 -1.02 13.87 -14.50
C GLU A 32 -0.35 13.70 -13.13
N VAL A 33 0.94 14.05 -13.03
CA VAL A 33 1.71 13.96 -11.79
C VAL A 33 2.24 15.32 -11.37
N LEU A 34 2.03 15.66 -10.09
CA LEU A 34 2.63 16.81 -9.42
C LEU A 34 3.79 16.33 -8.55
N LEU A 35 5.02 16.60 -8.98
CA LEU A 35 6.25 16.21 -8.26
C LEU A 35 6.62 17.29 -7.25
N TYR A 36 6.55 16.96 -5.96
CA TYR A 36 6.94 17.86 -4.87
C TYR A 36 8.37 17.54 -4.41
N GLY A 37 9.26 18.52 -4.46
CA GLY A 37 10.65 18.36 -4.07
C GLY A 37 11.53 19.55 -4.43
N ALA A 38 12.84 19.42 -4.24
CA ALA A 38 13.79 20.45 -4.64
C ALA A 38 13.81 20.59 -6.17
N ARG A 39 13.36 21.74 -6.70
CA ARG A 39 13.16 21.96 -8.14
C ARG A 39 14.38 21.60 -8.98
N ASP A 40 15.56 22.07 -8.58
CA ASP A 40 16.83 21.84 -9.25
C ASP A 40 17.16 20.34 -9.38
N GLN A 41 16.94 19.57 -8.31
CA GLN A 41 17.16 18.12 -8.32
C GLN A 41 16.15 17.41 -9.22
N LEU A 42 14.88 17.83 -9.20
CA LEU A 42 13.83 17.24 -10.04
C LEU A 42 14.06 17.53 -11.53
N GLU A 43 14.41 18.76 -11.88
CA GLU A 43 14.77 19.16 -13.24
C GLU A 43 15.99 18.40 -13.74
N ALA A 44 17.01 18.22 -12.89
CA ALA A 44 18.20 17.42 -13.23
C ALA A 44 17.84 15.94 -13.46
N GLN A 45 17.02 15.33 -12.60
CA GLN A 45 16.58 13.94 -12.78
C GLN A 45 15.78 13.79 -14.08
N LEU A 46 14.82 14.68 -14.31
CA LEU A 46 14.07 14.70 -15.57
C LEU A 46 15.01 14.88 -16.75
N GLY A 47 15.97 15.81 -16.73
CA GLY A 47 16.96 16.03 -17.79
C GLY A 47 17.83 14.81 -18.09
N SER A 48 18.13 13.99 -17.08
CA SER A 48 18.96 12.78 -17.22
C SER A 48 18.24 11.57 -17.85
N LEU A 49 16.90 11.61 -17.98
CA LEU A 49 16.14 10.47 -18.48
C LEU A 49 16.40 10.21 -19.98
N PRO A 50 16.51 8.92 -20.39
CA PRO A 50 16.63 8.55 -21.80
C PRO A 50 15.49 9.14 -22.63
N ARG A 51 15.78 9.51 -23.88
CA ARG A 51 14.75 10.02 -24.82
C ARG A 51 13.62 9.00 -25.04
N SER A 52 13.92 7.70 -25.00
CA SER A 52 12.92 6.63 -25.08
C SER A 52 11.91 6.62 -23.93
N CYS A 53 12.23 7.24 -22.79
CA CYS A 53 11.31 7.40 -21.67
C CYS A 53 10.45 8.66 -21.79
N ARG A 54 10.68 9.51 -22.81
CA ARG A 54 9.91 10.72 -23.07
C ARG A 54 9.06 10.53 -24.31
N ASN A 55 7.89 9.93 -24.15
CA ASN A 55 6.82 10.13 -25.12
C ASN A 55 6.53 11.64 -25.21
N ALA A 56 6.14 12.11 -26.40
CA ALA A 56 5.96 13.53 -26.67
C ALA A 56 5.05 14.24 -25.65
N ASP A 57 4.05 13.52 -25.12
CA ASP A 57 3.02 14.08 -24.22
C ASP A 57 3.35 13.94 -22.73
N ILE A 58 4.46 13.27 -22.35
CA ILE A 58 4.84 13.10 -20.93
C ILE A 58 5.26 14.42 -20.28
N PRO A 59 6.09 15.28 -20.92
CA PRO A 59 6.49 16.56 -20.34
C PRO A 59 5.31 17.44 -19.93
N GLU A 60 4.21 17.44 -20.71
CA GLU A 60 3.01 18.26 -20.43
C GLU A 60 2.21 17.73 -19.22
N ARG A 61 2.37 16.46 -18.87
CA ARG A 61 1.67 15.79 -17.76
C ARG A 61 2.48 15.74 -16.47
N VAL A 62 3.64 16.38 -16.42
CA VAL A 62 4.49 16.48 -15.24
C VAL A 62 4.59 17.93 -14.81
N THR A 63 4.12 18.23 -13.60
CA THR A 63 4.27 19.54 -12.97
C THR A 63 5.26 19.45 -11.82
N ILE A 64 6.31 20.28 -11.82
CA ILE A 64 7.25 20.40 -10.70
C ILE A 64 6.76 21.48 -9.75
N VAL A 65 6.58 21.11 -8.47
CA VAL A 65 6.23 22.03 -7.39
C VAL A 65 7.40 22.08 -6.41
N ASP A 66 7.96 23.27 -6.23
CA ASP A 66 9.13 23.45 -5.38
C ASP A 66 8.76 23.26 -3.90
N ALA A 67 9.41 22.29 -3.27
CA ALA A 67 9.26 21.93 -1.86
C ALA A 67 10.57 21.25 -1.40
N PRO A 68 11.66 22.01 -1.23
CA PRO A 68 13.02 21.46 -1.12
C PRO A 68 13.28 20.71 0.20
N LEU A 69 12.45 20.92 1.22
CA LEU A 69 12.63 20.28 2.52
C LEU A 69 12.24 18.79 2.46
N ARG A 70 13.23 17.89 2.59
CA ARG A 70 13.02 16.44 2.79
C ARG A 70 12.93 16.13 4.28
N LEU A 71 11.96 15.31 4.68
CA LEU A 71 11.88 14.83 6.06
C LEU A 71 12.93 13.74 6.32
N PRO A 72 13.67 13.81 7.44
CA PRO A 72 14.58 12.74 7.83
C PRO A 72 13.83 11.44 8.13
N ASP A 73 14.38 10.29 7.74
CA ASP A 73 13.77 8.98 8.00
C ASP A 73 13.77 8.63 9.50
N THR A 74 14.63 9.28 10.28
CA THR A 74 14.69 9.18 11.76
C THR A 74 13.68 10.08 12.47
N LEU A 75 12.94 10.93 11.75
CA LEU A 75 11.96 11.81 12.35
C LEU A 75 10.80 10.98 12.92
N SER A 76 10.55 11.10 14.22
CA SER A 76 9.44 10.39 14.83
C SER A 76 8.09 11.02 14.46
N PRO A 77 7.02 10.22 14.30
CA PRO A 77 5.70 10.73 13.94
C PRO A 77 5.19 11.80 14.90
N SER A 78 5.44 11.60 16.20
CA SER A 78 5.00 12.52 17.24
C SER A 78 5.73 13.87 17.19
N ARG A 79 7.00 13.90 16.78
CA ARG A 79 7.75 15.15 16.57
C ARG A 79 7.28 15.87 15.31
N ALA A 80 7.04 15.14 14.22
CA ALA A 80 6.54 15.70 12.97
C ALA A 80 5.20 16.44 13.17
N LEU A 81 4.33 15.93 14.05
CA LEU A 81 3.04 16.56 14.39
C LEU A 81 3.17 17.75 15.34
N ARG A 82 4.03 17.65 16.37
CA ARG A 82 4.15 18.70 17.41
C ARG A 82 4.98 19.90 16.98
N LEU A 83 5.88 19.74 16.02
CA LEU A 83 6.79 20.79 15.58
C LEU A 83 6.57 21.07 14.08
N PRO A 84 5.61 21.95 13.73
CA PRO A 84 5.36 22.33 12.35
C PRO A 84 6.60 22.85 11.62
N SER A 85 7.53 23.49 12.33
CA SER A 85 8.81 23.93 11.77
C SER A 85 9.68 22.79 11.20
N LEU A 86 9.43 21.54 11.56
CA LEU A 86 10.14 20.37 11.03
C LEU A 86 9.43 19.73 9.84
N SER A 87 8.11 19.95 9.68
CA SER A 87 7.27 19.20 8.75
C SER A 87 6.56 20.07 7.72
N SER A 88 6.11 21.27 8.10
CA SER A 88 5.47 22.22 7.20
C SER A 88 6.41 22.64 6.08
N GLY A 89 5.88 22.71 4.85
CA GLY A 89 6.66 23.04 3.66
C GLY A 89 7.59 21.92 3.17
N SER A 90 7.63 20.76 3.83
CA SER A 90 8.32 19.59 3.27
C SER A 90 7.64 19.07 2.01
N SER A 91 8.38 18.34 1.17
CA SER A 91 7.85 17.69 -0.04
C SER A 91 6.62 16.84 0.27
N LEU A 92 6.68 16.05 1.35
CA LEU A 92 5.57 15.24 1.82
C LEU A 92 4.38 16.09 2.29
N HIS A 93 4.63 17.11 3.11
CA HIS A 93 3.57 17.97 3.60
C HIS A 93 2.87 18.72 2.47
N ALA A 94 3.63 19.28 1.52
CA ALA A 94 3.10 19.99 0.37
C ALA A 94 2.31 19.08 -0.58
N ALA A 95 2.74 17.83 -0.77
CA ALA A 95 2.01 16.83 -1.55
C ALA A 95 0.66 16.49 -0.91
N LEU A 96 0.61 16.30 0.41
CA LEU A 96 -0.65 16.08 1.14
C LEU A 96 -1.56 17.32 1.10
N GLN A 97 -0.99 18.52 1.26
CA GLN A 97 -1.75 19.77 1.20
C GLN A 97 -2.38 19.98 -0.18
N ALA A 98 -1.73 19.54 -1.26
CA ALA A 98 -2.30 19.58 -2.60
C ALA A 98 -3.60 18.77 -2.72
N VAL A 99 -3.71 17.67 -1.98
CA VAL A 99 -4.93 16.85 -1.94
C VAL A 99 -6.01 17.55 -1.10
N VAL A 100 -5.63 18.20 0.01
CA VAL A 100 -6.55 19.04 0.80
C VAL A 100 -7.13 20.17 -0.05
N ASP A 101 -6.28 20.85 -0.83
CA ASP A 101 -6.64 22.00 -1.67
C ASP A 101 -7.41 21.60 -2.94
N GLY A 102 -7.62 20.30 -3.21
CA GLY A 102 -8.24 19.82 -4.44
C GLY A 102 -7.38 19.98 -5.69
N ARG A 103 -6.07 20.23 -5.54
CA ARG A 103 -5.09 20.29 -6.64
C ARG A 103 -4.66 18.89 -7.11
N ALA A 104 -4.83 17.89 -6.26
CA ALA A 104 -4.58 16.48 -6.56
C ALA A 104 -5.69 15.58 -5.98
N ASP A 105 -5.93 14.44 -6.62
CA ASP A 105 -6.95 13.46 -6.24
C ASP A 105 -6.45 12.47 -5.17
N GLY A 106 -5.12 12.34 -5.03
CA GLY A 106 -4.47 11.52 -4.00
C GLY A 106 -2.96 11.75 -3.94
N CYS A 107 -2.30 11.05 -3.01
CA CYS A 107 -0.87 11.23 -2.74
C CYS A 107 -0.10 9.89 -2.71
N VAL A 108 1.13 9.89 -3.23
CA VAL A 108 2.08 8.76 -3.12
C VAL A 108 3.39 9.23 -2.50
N SER A 109 3.91 8.46 -1.54
CA SER A 109 5.20 8.75 -0.89
C SER A 109 5.96 7.45 -0.58
N ALA A 110 7.28 7.49 -0.75
CA ALA A 110 8.21 6.47 -0.24
C ALA A 110 8.86 6.87 1.11
N GLY A 111 8.53 8.03 1.68
CA GLY A 111 9.08 8.51 2.96
C GLY A 111 8.66 7.68 4.17
N ALA A 112 9.22 7.96 5.36
CA ALA A 112 8.96 7.18 6.58
C ALA A 112 7.47 6.95 6.86
N THR A 113 7.06 5.67 6.98
CA THR A 113 5.65 5.22 7.10
C THR A 113 4.90 5.92 8.21
N GLY A 114 5.49 6.00 9.42
CA GLY A 114 4.82 6.61 10.56
C GLY A 114 4.60 8.12 10.39
N VAL A 115 5.54 8.82 9.76
CA VAL A 115 5.44 10.27 9.49
C VAL A 115 4.38 10.53 8.41
N LEU A 116 4.39 9.75 7.33
CA LEU A 116 3.34 9.79 6.30
C LEU A 116 1.96 9.61 6.92
N MET A 117 1.77 8.54 7.70
CA MET A 117 0.50 8.27 8.36
C MET A 117 0.07 9.44 9.25
N ALA A 118 0.98 9.95 10.07
CA ALA A 118 0.68 11.03 11.00
C ALA A 118 0.24 12.32 10.28
N LEU A 119 1.03 12.77 9.30
CA LEU A 119 0.74 13.98 8.53
C LEU A 119 -0.51 13.80 7.66
N ALA A 120 -0.69 12.65 7.02
CA ALA A 120 -1.87 12.36 6.21
C ALA A 120 -3.15 12.40 7.05
N ARG A 121 -3.13 11.78 8.24
CA ARG A 121 -4.26 11.84 9.18
C ARG A 121 -4.56 13.25 9.65
N GLN A 122 -3.52 14.05 9.94
CA GLN A 122 -3.70 15.43 10.41
C GLN A 122 -4.30 16.33 9.34
N GLN A 123 -3.85 16.22 8.09
CA GLN A 123 -4.25 17.10 7.00
C GLN A 123 -5.53 16.66 6.30
N LEU A 124 -5.66 15.37 5.99
CA LEU A 124 -6.78 14.83 5.21
C LEU A 124 -7.95 14.39 6.08
N GLY A 125 -7.73 14.20 7.38
CA GLY A 125 -8.75 13.69 8.29
C GLY A 125 -9.11 12.22 8.05
N MET A 126 -10.00 11.74 8.91
CA MET A 126 -10.51 10.36 8.89
C MET A 126 -11.92 10.32 8.32
N ILE A 127 -12.26 9.19 7.70
CA ILE A 127 -13.65 8.85 7.43
C ILE A 127 -14.40 8.76 8.77
N ALA A 128 -15.64 9.27 8.80
CA ALA A 128 -16.45 9.30 10.01
C ALA A 128 -16.61 7.89 10.60
N GLY A 129 -16.47 7.78 11.93
CA GLY A 129 -16.54 6.50 12.63
C GLY A 129 -15.24 5.71 12.69
N LEU A 130 -14.19 6.10 11.96
CA LEU A 130 -12.85 5.51 12.07
C LEU A 130 -11.94 6.35 12.95
N SER A 131 -11.18 5.71 13.84
CA SER A 131 -10.28 6.43 14.76
C SER A 131 -8.85 6.51 14.24
N ARG A 132 -8.43 5.53 13.42
CA ARG A 132 -7.07 5.41 12.88
C ARG A 132 -7.07 4.79 11.50
N PRO A 133 -6.13 5.19 10.62
CA PRO A 133 -5.97 4.52 9.35
C PRO A 133 -5.26 3.18 9.54
N ALA A 134 -5.43 2.26 8.60
CA ALA A 134 -4.70 0.99 8.52
C ALA A 134 -3.93 0.92 7.22
N ILE A 135 -2.74 0.32 7.25
CA ILE A 135 -1.99 0.02 6.03
C ILE A 135 -2.45 -1.33 5.52
N SER A 136 -2.87 -1.39 4.26
CA SER A 136 -3.32 -2.61 3.60
C SER A 136 -2.48 -2.90 2.36
N THR A 137 -2.20 -4.19 2.15
CA THR A 137 -1.69 -4.70 0.88
C THR A 137 -2.35 -6.02 0.54
N ALA A 138 -2.39 -6.33 -0.75
CA ALA A 138 -2.83 -7.62 -1.23
C ALA A 138 -1.65 -8.59 -1.27
N ILE A 139 -1.78 -9.71 -0.57
CA ILE A 139 -0.86 -10.85 -0.67
C ILE A 139 -1.44 -11.92 -1.60
N PRO A 140 -0.60 -12.68 -2.32
CA PRO A 140 -1.06 -13.76 -3.17
C PRO A 140 -1.78 -14.83 -2.34
N ALA A 141 -2.85 -15.41 -2.87
CA ALA A 141 -3.54 -16.55 -2.26
C ALA A 141 -3.69 -17.67 -3.29
N ARG A 142 -3.91 -18.91 -2.83
CA ARG A 142 -4.15 -20.05 -3.73
C ARG A 142 -5.29 -19.77 -4.70
N GLY A 143 -5.07 -20.13 -5.97
CA GLY A 143 -6.00 -19.84 -7.07
C GLY A 143 -5.75 -18.47 -7.69
N PRO A 144 -6.72 -17.92 -8.45
CA PRO A 144 -6.59 -16.58 -9.05
C PRO A 144 -6.85 -15.44 -8.06
N GLY A 145 -7.05 -15.74 -6.77
CA GLY A 145 -7.45 -14.78 -5.75
C GLY A 145 -6.27 -14.12 -5.03
N ARG A 146 -6.60 -13.16 -4.17
CA ARG A 146 -5.68 -12.49 -3.25
C ARG A 146 -6.31 -12.37 -1.88
N CYS A 147 -5.50 -12.18 -0.86
CA CYS A 147 -5.95 -11.85 0.48
C CYS A 147 -5.45 -10.45 0.84
N TYR A 148 -6.31 -9.58 1.35
CA TYR A 148 -5.91 -8.28 1.88
C TYR A 148 -5.46 -8.45 3.33
N LEU A 149 -4.21 -8.12 3.62
CA LEU A 149 -3.67 -8.13 4.98
C LEU A 149 -3.70 -6.71 5.55
N LEU A 150 -4.28 -6.57 6.74
CA LEU A 150 -4.36 -5.32 7.51
C LEU A 150 -4.11 -5.64 8.98
N ASP A 151 -3.50 -4.82 9.81
CA ASP A 151 -2.67 -3.67 9.52
C ASP A 151 -1.21 -4.10 9.31
N LEU A 152 -0.43 -3.31 8.56
CA LEU A 152 0.96 -3.61 8.17
C LEU A 152 1.98 -2.66 8.79
N GLY A 153 1.61 -1.98 9.88
CA GLY A 153 2.54 -1.17 10.68
C GLY A 153 2.10 0.25 10.94
N ALA A 154 0.86 0.63 10.62
CA ALA A 154 0.33 1.92 11.06
C ALA A 154 0.12 1.93 12.59
N ASN A 155 -0.30 0.81 13.17
CA ASN A 155 -0.74 0.69 14.55
C ASN A 155 -0.05 -0.48 15.24
N VAL A 156 1.08 -0.22 15.89
CA VAL A 156 1.75 -1.22 16.74
C VAL A 156 0.85 -1.57 17.93
N ASP A 157 0.32 -0.57 18.64
CA ASP A 157 -0.63 -0.77 19.73
C ASP A 157 -2.07 -0.66 19.24
N THR A 158 -2.74 -1.81 19.16
CA THR A 158 -4.10 -1.92 18.61
C THR A 158 -5.09 -2.36 19.69
N ARG A 159 -6.21 -1.63 19.81
CA ARG A 159 -7.34 -1.98 20.71
C ARG A 159 -8.30 -2.92 19.97
N PRO A 160 -9.11 -3.73 20.68
CA PRO A 160 -10.10 -4.60 20.04
C PRO A 160 -11.04 -3.88 19.07
N THR A 161 -11.47 -2.66 19.44
CA THR A 161 -12.32 -1.81 18.60
C THR A 161 -11.64 -1.35 17.30
N HIS A 162 -10.31 -1.25 17.28
CA HIS A 162 -9.58 -0.93 16.06
C HIS A 162 -9.55 -2.15 15.12
N LEU A 163 -9.36 -3.37 15.64
CA LEU A 163 -9.42 -4.60 14.83
C LEU A 163 -10.81 -4.77 14.19
N LEU A 164 -11.87 -4.44 14.92
CA LEU A 164 -13.23 -4.38 14.36
C LEU A 164 -13.34 -3.37 13.21
N GLN A 165 -12.78 -2.16 13.38
CA GLN A 165 -12.74 -1.15 12.32
C GLN A 165 -11.94 -1.63 11.10
N PHE A 166 -10.82 -2.31 11.32
CA PHE A 166 -9.96 -2.86 10.27
C PHE A 166 -10.65 -3.98 9.48
N ALA A 167 -11.42 -4.84 10.15
CA ALA A 167 -12.28 -5.82 9.50
C ALA A 167 -13.31 -5.17 8.58
N ARG A 168 -13.99 -4.12 9.05
CA ARG A 168 -14.98 -3.39 8.24
C ARG A 168 -14.35 -2.71 7.02
N ILE A 169 -13.27 -1.94 7.20
CA ILE A 169 -12.62 -1.27 6.05
C ILE A 169 -11.95 -2.26 5.09
N GLY A 170 -11.42 -3.37 5.59
CA GLY A 170 -10.82 -4.41 4.76
C GLY A 170 -11.86 -5.14 3.92
N ALA A 171 -13.03 -5.45 4.51
CA ALA A 171 -14.17 -6.00 3.76
C ALA A 171 -14.61 -5.06 2.64
N GLU A 172 -14.84 -3.79 2.95
CA GLU A 172 -15.25 -2.81 1.94
C GLU A 172 -14.18 -2.58 0.86
N MET A 173 -12.89 -2.66 1.21
CA MET A 173 -11.81 -2.67 0.23
C MET A 173 -11.93 -3.85 -0.74
N ALA A 174 -12.13 -5.07 -0.23
CA ALA A 174 -12.29 -6.26 -1.06
C ALA A 174 -13.55 -6.18 -1.95
N ARG A 175 -14.65 -5.61 -1.44
CA ARG A 175 -15.87 -5.35 -2.22
C ARG A 175 -15.60 -4.35 -3.36
N ALA A 176 -15.00 -3.22 -3.03
CA ALA A 176 -14.80 -2.12 -3.97
C ALA A 176 -13.79 -2.46 -5.07
N VAL A 177 -12.71 -3.17 -4.73
CA VAL A 177 -11.62 -3.45 -5.67
C VAL A 177 -11.82 -4.76 -6.41
N ASP A 178 -12.21 -5.84 -5.71
CA ASP A 178 -12.34 -7.16 -6.30
C ASP A 178 -13.79 -7.55 -6.64
N GLY A 179 -14.77 -6.70 -6.32
CA GLY A 179 -16.18 -6.97 -6.60
C GLY A 179 -16.77 -8.13 -5.78
N VAL A 180 -16.10 -8.54 -4.70
CA VAL A 180 -16.53 -9.66 -3.85
C VAL A 180 -17.73 -9.23 -3.03
N ALA A 181 -18.93 -9.72 -3.38
CA ALA A 181 -20.19 -9.25 -2.76
C ALA A 181 -20.24 -9.44 -1.23
N CYS A 182 -19.69 -10.54 -0.72
CA CYS A 182 -19.60 -10.84 0.71
C CYS A 182 -18.20 -11.38 1.03
N PRO A 183 -17.23 -10.51 1.34
CA PRO A 183 -15.86 -10.91 1.62
C PRO A 183 -15.76 -11.76 2.88
N ARG A 184 -14.86 -12.75 2.87
CA ARG A 184 -14.56 -13.60 4.01
C ARG A 184 -13.46 -12.95 4.83
N VAL A 185 -13.79 -12.53 6.05
CA VAL A 185 -12.88 -11.79 6.94
C VAL A 185 -12.49 -12.65 8.13
N ALA A 186 -11.21 -12.67 8.48
CA ALA A 186 -10.70 -13.38 9.64
C ALA A 186 -9.72 -12.52 10.45
N LEU A 187 -9.61 -12.81 11.75
CA LEU A 187 -8.55 -12.29 12.61
C LEU A 187 -7.35 -13.24 12.56
N LEU A 188 -6.17 -12.72 12.26
CA LEU A 188 -4.94 -13.49 12.34
C LEU A 188 -4.63 -13.77 13.81
N ASN A 189 -4.43 -15.05 14.13
CA ASN A 189 -4.18 -15.51 15.48
C ASN A 189 -3.12 -16.61 15.50
N VAL A 190 -2.68 -16.97 16.71
CA VAL A 190 -1.67 -18.02 16.93
C VAL A 190 -2.23 -19.42 16.74
N ALA A 191 -3.55 -19.57 16.79
CA ALA A 191 -4.26 -20.83 16.67
C ALA A 191 -5.73 -20.57 16.30
N VAL A 192 -6.38 -21.55 15.65
CA VAL A 192 -7.79 -21.45 15.26
C VAL A 192 -8.78 -21.73 16.39
N GLU A 193 -8.35 -22.35 17.50
CA GLU A 193 -9.26 -22.73 18.58
C GLU A 193 -9.76 -21.51 19.39
N PRO A 194 -11.05 -21.51 19.80
CA PRO A 194 -11.58 -20.50 20.72
C PRO A 194 -10.76 -20.42 22.01
N GLY A 195 -10.52 -19.19 22.50
CA GLY A 195 -9.80 -18.96 23.76
C GLY A 195 -8.26 -18.87 23.65
N ARG A 196 -7.68 -19.25 22.50
CA ARG A 196 -6.24 -19.05 22.23
C ARG A 196 -5.93 -17.64 21.72
N GLY A 197 -4.68 -17.22 21.88
CA GLY A 197 -4.22 -15.91 21.44
C GLY A 197 -4.23 -14.83 22.52
N GLU A 198 -3.92 -13.60 22.10
CA GLU A 198 -3.86 -12.47 23.00
C GLU A 198 -5.25 -11.98 23.40
N ARG A 199 -5.38 -11.41 24.61
CA ARG A 199 -6.65 -10.89 25.13
C ARG A 199 -7.32 -9.92 24.14
N ARG A 200 -6.55 -9.04 23.51
CA ARG A 200 -7.07 -8.07 22.53
C ARG A 200 -7.72 -8.73 21.31
N ILE A 201 -7.20 -9.86 20.85
CA ILE A 201 -7.70 -10.59 19.69
C ILE A 201 -9.00 -11.32 20.06
N ARG A 202 -9.05 -11.94 21.25
CA ARG A 202 -10.27 -12.58 21.76
C ARG A 202 -11.41 -11.59 21.96
N GLU A 203 -11.12 -10.43 22.54
CA GLU A 203 -12.11 -9.36 22.69
C GLU A 203 -12.60 -8.84 21.33
N ALA A 204 -11.73 -8.79 20.32
CA ALA A 204 -12.13 -8.41 18.96
C ALA A 204 -13.02 -9.47 18.30
N ASP A 205 -12.72 -10.76 18.48
CA ASP A 205 -13.56 -11.88 18.02
C ASP A 205 -14.95 -11.81 18.65
N GLU A 206 -15.05 -11.57 19.96
CA GLU A 206 -16.35 -11.38 20.63
C GLU A 206 -17.13 -10.20 20.05
N LEU A 207 -16.47 -9.06 19.82
CA LEU A 207 -17.10 -7.87 19.22
C LEU A 207 -17.58 -8.16 17.78
N LEU A 208 -16.78 -8.86 16.99
CA LEU A 208 -17.12 -9.24 15.62
C LEU A 208 -18.29 -10.23 15.58
N ARG A 209 -18.34 -11.21 16.48
CA ARG A 209 -19.44 -12.19 16.54
C ARG A 209 -20.76 -11.60 17.04
N ARG A 210 -20.70 -10.62 17.95
CA ARG A 210 -21.91 -9.97 18.50
C ARG A 210 -22.63 -9.09 17.46
N GLN A 211 -21.91 -8.61 16.46
CA GLN A 211 -22.46 -7.74 15.42
C GLN A 211 -22.86 -8.58 14.21
N HIS A 212 -24.10 -8.44 13.76
CA HIS A 212 -24.48 -8.95 12.44
C HIS A 212 -23.87 -8.05 11.37
N HIS A 213 -22.92 -8.59 10.61
CA HIS A 213 -22.30 -7.87 9.49
C HIS A 213 -22.98 -8.28 8.19
N ALA A 214 -23.94 -7.48 7.72
CA ALA A 214 -24.50 -7.69 6.37
C ALA A 214 -23.45 -7.46 5.26
N ALA A 215 -22.35 -6.78 5.60
CA ALA A 215 -21.30 -6.40 4.66
C ALA A 215 -20.28 -7.51 4.36
N PHE A 216 -20.05 -8.45 5.28
CA PHE A 216 -19.02 -9.47 5.17
C PHE A 216 -19.27 -10.71 6.04
N ASP A 217 -18.63 -11.81 5.67
CA ASP A 217 -18.71 -13.10 6.37
C ASP A 217 -17.52 -13.28 7.31
N TYR A 218 -17.77 -13.21 8.62
CA TYR A 218 -16.73 -13.36 9.63
C TYR A 218 -16.40 -14.82 9.91
N ARG A 219 -15.18 -15.24 9.55
CA ARG A 219 -14.68 -16.63 9.66
C ARG A 219 -13.97 -16.97 10.97
N GLY A 220 -13.91 -16.03 11.92
CA GLY A 220 -13.20 -16.25 13.19
C GLY A 220 -11.69 -16.07 13.04
N PHE A 221 -10.92 -17.03 13.53
CA PHE A 221 -9.46 -16.99 13.51
C PHE A 221 -8.87 -17.65 12.25
N VAL A 222 -7.72 -17.14 11.84
CA VAL A 222 -6.85 -17.75 10.83
C VAL A 222 -5.42 -17.77 11.33
N GLU A 223 -4.67 -18.83 11.02
CA GLU A 223 -3.23 -18.91 11.28
C GLU A 223 -2.40 -18.44 10.07
N GLY A 224 -1.08 -18.34 10.23
CA GLY A 224 -0.19 -17.78 9.20
C GLY A 224 -0.20 -18.54 7.87
N ASP A 225 -0.46 -19.85 7.88
CA ASP A 225 -0.59 -20.68 6.68
C ASP A 225 -1.90 -20.42 5.92
N GLY A 226 -2.97 -20.11 6.65
CA GLY A 226 -4.29 -19.77 6.11
C GLY A 226 -4.30 -18.47 5.30
N LEU A 227 -3.35 -17.56 5.54
CA LEU A 227 -3.19 -16.31 4.78
C LEU A 227 -3.08 -16.54 3.27
N PHE A 228 -2.37 -17.61 2.88
CA PHE A 228 -2.13 -17.95 1.47
C PHE A 228 -3.11 -19.01 0.96
N GLY A 229 -4.03 -19.51 1.80
CA GLY A 229 -4.88 -20.66 1.51
C GLY A 229 -6.05 -20.41 0.56
N GLY A 230 -6.44 -19.14 0.33
CA GLY A 230 -7.59 -18.75 -0.50
C GLY A 230 -8.96 -18.92 0.19
N ALA A 231 -8.96 -19.34 1.46
CA ALA A 231 -10.17 -19.51 2.26
C ALA A 231 -10.73 -18.18 2.81
N ILE A 232 -9.92 -17.13 2.82
CA ILE A 232 -10.25 -15.80 3.31
C ILE A 232 -9.86 -14.75 2.26
N ASP A 233 -10.60 -13.64 2.25
CA ASP A 233 -10.35 -12.50 1.37
C ASP A 233 -9.66 -11.36 2.13
N VAL A 234 -9.85 -11.30 3.45
CA VAL A 234 -9.29 -10.26 4.33
C VAL A 234 -8.79 -10.88 5.63
N ALA A 235 -7.54 -10.62 5.96
CA ALA A 235 -6.91 -10.98 7.24
C ALA A 235 -6.61 -9.72 8.06
N VAL A 236 -7.02 -9.72 9.32
CA VAL A 236 -6.89 -8.57 10.23
C VAL A 236 -5.99 -8.90 11.42
N CYS A 237 -5.03 -8.03 11.71
CA CYS A 237 -4.05 -8.11 12.79
C CYS A 237 -3.61 -6.71 13.23
N ASP A 238 -2.82 -6.66 14.31
CA ASP A 238 -2.07 -5.44 14.64
C ASP A 238 -0.89 -5.23 13.67
N GLY A 239 -0.40 -3.99 13.65
CA GLY A 239 0.64 -3.58 12.71
C GLY A 239 2.00 -4.23 12.94
N MET A 240 2.31 -4.74 14.13
CA MET A 240 3.56 -5.47 14.35
C MET A 240 3.47 -6.85 13.69
N VAL A 241 2.42 -7.61 14.01
CA VAL A 241 2.21 -8.96 13.46
C VAL A 241 2.09 -8.93 11.94
N GLY A 242 1.30 -8.01 11.39
CA GLY A 242 1.11 -7.92 9.93
C GLY A 242 2.38 -7.53 9.18
N ASN A 243 3.17 -6.59 9.73
CA ASN A 243 4.44 -6.20 9.12
C ASN A 243 5.47 -7.34 9.15
N ILE A 244 5.54 -8.11 10.24
CA ILE A 244 6.39 -9.30 10.32
C ILE A 244 5.93 -10.33 9.28
N ALA A 245 4.63 -10.65 9.24
CA ALA A 245 4.07 -11.64 8.30
C ALA A 245 4.34 -11.25 6.84
N LEU A 246 4.13 -9.98 6.48
CA LEU A 246 4.39 -9.47 5.13
C LEU A 246 5.88 -9.60 4.77
N LYS A 247 6.77 -9.05 5.60
CA LYS A 247 8.22 -9.04 5.30
C LYS A 247 8.82 -10.44 5.29
N SER A 248 8.34 -11.34 6.15
CA SER A 248 8.74 -12.75 6.11
C SER A 248 8.27 -13.43 4.82
N GLY A 249 7.06 -13.13 4.36
CA GLY A 249 6.54 -13.62 3.08
C GLY A 249 7.35 -13.11 1.88
N GLU A 250 7.63 -11.81 1.82
CA GLU A 250 8.45 -11.17 0.78
C GLU A 250 9.85 -11.80 0.71
N ALA A 251 10.55 -11.90 1.86
CA ALA A 251 11.89 -12.47 1.92
C ALA A 251 11.92 -13.96 1.53
N LEU A 252 10.89 -14.73 1.91
CA LEU A 252 10.79 -16.14 1.50
C LEU A 252 10.58 -16.27 0.00
N ILE A 253 9.75 -15.42 -0.61
CA ILE A 253 9.51 -15.40 -2.05
C ILE A 253 10.81 -15.06 -2.81
N GLU A 254 11.54 -14.04 -2.37
CA GLU A 254 12.83 -13.67 -2.96
C GLU A 254 13.82 -14.85 -2.92
N LEU A 255 13.96 -15.51 -1.76
CA LEU A 255 14.79 -16.69 -1.60
C LEU A 255 14.39 -17.82 -2.56
N LEU A 256 13.08 -18.11 -2.68
CA LEU A 256 12.59 -19.17 -3.56
C LEU A 256 12.87 -18.86 -5.04
N VAL A 257 12.67 -17.60 -5.46
CA VAL A 257 12.94 -17.15 -6.83
C VAL A 257 14.45 -17.24 -7.14
N GLU A 258 15.30 -16.83 -6.21
CA GLU A 258 16.76 -16.96 -6.35
C GLU A 258 17.20 -18.42 -6.45
N ARG A 259 16.71 -19.28 -5.56
CA ARG A 259 17.04 -20.71 -5.54
C ARG A 259 16.60 -21.41 -6.82
N LEU A 260 15.38 -21.15 -7.28
CA LEU A 260 14.87 -21.69 -8.54
C LEU A 260 15.75 -21.27 -9.72
N SER A 261 16.16 -20.00 -9.74
CA SER A 261 17.03 -19.44 -10.78
C SER A 261 18.41 -20.09 -10.78
N ALA A 262 18.98 -20.35 -9.60
CA ALA A 262 20.27 -21.01 -9.45
C ALA A 262 20.26 -22.46 -9.95
N CYS A 263 19.19 -23.23 -9.69
CA CYS A 263 19.04 -24.61 -10.18
C CYS A 263 19.17 -24.71 -11.72
N PHE A 264 18.59 -23.75 -12.44
CA PHE A 264 18.66 -23.70 -13.91
C PHE A 264 20.03 -23.28 -14.47
N GLN A 265 20.93 -22.74 -13.65
CA GLN A 265 22.26 -22.29 -14.07
C GLN A 265 23.38 -23.31 -13.78
N HIS A 266 23.09 -24.32 -12.96
CA HIS A 266 24.05 -25.27 -12.38
C HIS A 266 24.74 -26.20 -13.40
N SER A 267 24.12 -26.52 -14.53
CA SER A 267 24.68 -27.45 -15.52
C SER A 267 24.29 -27.06 -16.95
N TRP A 268 25.07 -27.48 -17.95
CA TRP A 268 24.72 -27.24 -19.35
C TRP A 268 23.36 -27.85 -19.73
N ARG A 269 23.01 -29.02 -19.14
CA ARG A 269 21.70 -29.67 -19.33
C ARG A 269 20.58 -28.84 -18.71
N SER A 270 20.78 -28.30 -17.50
CA SER A 270 19.79 -27.43 -16.87
C SER A 270 19.65 -26.07 -17.56
N ARG A 271 20.72 -25.56 -18.19
CA ARG A 271 20.66 -24.38 -19.07
C ARG A 271 19.86 -24.66 -20.35
N LEU A 272 19.97 -25.86 -20.92
CA LEU A 272 19.13 -26.24 -22.06
C LEU A 272 17.66 -26.41 -21.64
N ALA A 273 17.41 -27.02 -20.49
CA ALA A 273 16.06 -27.14 -19.93
C ALA A 273 15.45 -25.76 -19.58
N SER A 274 16.27 -24.80 -19.14
CA SER A 274 15.80 -23.45 -18.80
C SER A 274 15.32 -22.67 -20.03
N LEU A 275 15.89 -22.96 -21.21
CA LEU A 275 15.42 -22.39 -22.48
C LEU A 275 13.99 -22.83 -22.79
N LEU A 276 13.67 -24.11 -22.61
CA LEU A 276 12.33 -24.66 -22.78
C LEU A 276 11.37 -24.18 -21.68
N ALA A 277 11.85 -24.08 -20.44
CA ALA A 277 11.06 -23.63 -19.29
C ALA A 277 10.93 -22.11 -19.18
N ARG A 278 11.65 -21.33 -20.00
CA ARG A 278 11.73 -19.86 -19.94
C ARG A 278 10.36 -19.15 -19.88
N PRO A 279 9.35 -19.50 -20.69
CA PRO A 279 8.05 -18.84 -20.59
C PRO A 279 7.35 -19.12 -19.26
N ALA A 280 7.41 -20.37 -18.76
CA ALA A 280 6.83 -20.74 -17.47
C ALA A 280 7.58 -20.06 -16.30
N LEU A 281 8.92 -20.02 -16.34
CA LEU A 281 9.75 -19.37 -15.33
C LEU A 281 9.54 -17.85 -15.33
N SER A 282 9.39 -17.23 -16.50
CA SER A 282 9.07 -15.81 -16.61
C SER A 282 7.70 -15.49 -16.03
N ARG A 283 6.70 -16.33 -16.28
CA ARG A 283 5.37 -16.20 -15.68
C ARG A 283 5.44 -16.33 -14.16
N PHE A 284 6.10 -17.37 -13.66
CA PHE A 284 6.30 -17.60 -12.23
C PHE A 284 6.96 -16.40 -11.55
N ARG A 285 8.10 -15.93 -12.10
CA ARG A 285 8.78 -14.73 -11.57
C ARG A 285 7.88 -13.52 -11.58
N ARG A 286 7.07 -13.32 -12.61
CA ARG A 286 6.17 -12.16 -12.72
C ARG A 286 5.01 -12.23 -11.73
N GLU A 287 4.51 -13.43 -11.43
CA GLU A 287 3.40 -13.66 -10.50
C GLU A 287 3.81 -13.41 -9.05
N PHE A 288 5.02 -13.84 -8.70
CA PHE A 288 5.61 -13.69 -7.36
C PHE A 288 6.62 -12.54 -7.26
N ASP A 289 6.56 -11.55 -8.14
CA ASP A 289 7.44 -10.39 -8.07
C ASP A 289 6.94 -9.43 -6.97
N PRO A 290 7.61 -9.31 -5.81
CA PRO A 290 7.17 -8.44 -4.72
C PRO A 290 7.12 -6.97 -5.16
N VAL A 291 7.94 -6.56 -6.14
CA VAL A 291 7.99 -5.20 -6.66
C VAL A 291 6.65 -4.77 -7.26
N ARG A 292 5.89 -5.71 -7.85
CA ARG A 292 4.57 -5.44 -8.45
C ARG A 292 3.48 -5.22 -7.41
N TYR A 293 3.69 -5.68 -6.18
CA TYR A 293 2.78 -5.50 -5.05
C TYR A 293 3.15 -4.27 -4.21
N ASN A 294 4.14 -3.48 -4.65
CA ASN A 294 4.48 -2.23 -4.00
C ASN A 294 3.32 -1.21 -4.08
N GLY A 295 3.23 -0.37 -3.04
CA GLY A 295 2.14 0.57 -2.84
C GLY A 295 1.11 -0.02 -1.88
N ALA A 296 1.31 0.20 -0.59
CA ALA A 296 0.35 -0.14 0.44
C ALA A 296 -0.62 1.02 0.68
N SER A 297 -1.91 0.73 0.70
CA SER A 297 -2.99 1.72 0.81
C SER A 297 -3.18 2.13 2.27
N LEU A 298 -3.26 3.43 2.55
CA LEU A 298 -3.64 3.94 3.88
C LEU A 298 -5.16 4.08 3.95
N LEU A 299 -5.82 2.98 4.32
CA LEU A 299 -7.28 2.91 4.38
C LEU A 299 -7.82 3.67 5.59
N GLY A 300 -8.98 4.29 5.41
CA GLY A 300 -9.71 5.02 6.45
C GLY A 300 -9.49 6.54 6.44
N LEU A 301 -8.56 7.04 5.61
CA LEU A 301 -8.44 8.48 5.32
C LEU A 301 -9.54 8.92 4.35
N GLN A 302 -9.92 10.20 4.42
CA GLN A 302 -10.95 10.77 3.51
C GLN A 302 -10.52 10.80 2.04
N ARG A 303 -9.21 10.71 1.78
CA ARG A 303 -8.59 10.76 0.45
C ARG A 303 -7.54 9.66 0.31
N THR A 304 -7.29 9.24 -0.92
CA THR A 304 -6.35 8.15 -1.22
C THR A 304 -4.92 8.57 -0.93
N VAL A 305 -4.23 7.78 -0.11
CA VAL A 305 -2.80 7.91 0.14
C VAL A 305 -2.17 6.52 0.04
N VAL A 306 -1.14 6.40 -0.79
CA VAL A 306 -0.41 5.15 -1.00
C VAL A 306 1.03 5.30 -0.53
N LYS A 307 1.47 4.37 0.33
CA LYS A 307 2.84 4.25 0.81
C LYS A 307 3.62 3.28 -0.08
N SER A 308 4.57 3.79 -0.84
CA SER A 308 5.59 2.96 -1.50
C SER A 308 6.62 2.49 -0.47
N HIS A 309 7.22 1.33 -0.66
CA HIS A 309 8.36 0.87 0.14
C HIS A 309 9.52 1.88 0.08
N GLY A 310 10.28 2.02 1.17
CA GLY A 310 11.34 3.04 1.30
C GLY A 310 12.52 2.80 0.35
N SER A 311 12.91 1.53 0.18
CA SER A 311 13.94 1.08 -0.75
C SER A 311 13.39 0.71 -2.14
N ALA A 312 12.16 1.14 -2.49
CA ALA A 312 11.60 0.86 -3.81
C ALA A 312 12.45 1.53 -4.90
N ASP A 313 12.79 0.74 -5.93
CA ASP A 313 13.37 1.28 -7.14
C ASP A 313 12.32 2.00 -8.00
N ALA A 314 12.74 2.49 -9.18
CA ALA A 314 11.83 3.18 -10.08
C ALA A 314 10.64 2.31 -10.51
N HIS A 315 10.87 1.02 -10.76
CA HIS A 315 9.83 0.12 -11.21
C HIS A 315 8.78 -0.12 -10.12
N GLY A 316 9.24 -0.39 -8.90
CA GLY A 316 8.38 -0.52 -7.74
C GLY A 316 7.59 0.75 -7.47
N PHE A 317 8.22 1.93 -7.54
CA PHE A 317 7.52 3.19 -7.34
C PHE A 317 6.45 3.44 -8.40
N GLY A 318 6.72 3.07 -9.66
CA GLY A 318 5.72 3.10 -10.74
C GLY A 318 4.50 2.22 -10.45
N TRP A 319 4.67 1.05 -9.84
CA TRP A 319 3.53 0.22 -9.38
C TRP A 319 2.74 0.87 -8.25
N ALA A 320 3.40 1.54 -7.31
CA ALA A 320 2.71 2.29 -6.25
C ALA A 320 1.85 3.44 -6.83
N ILE A 321 2.32 4.12 -7.89
CA ILE A 321 1.52 5.13 -8.60
C ILE A 321 0.32 4.49 -9.30
N ARG A 322 0.51 3.36 -9.98
CA ARG A 322 -0.60 2.62 -10.63
C ARG A 322 -1.64 2.16 -9.61
N ARG A 323 -1.20 1.75 -8.42
CA ARG A 323 -2.09 1.42 -7.30
C ARG A 323 -2.93 2.63 -6.89
N ALA A 324 -2.29 3.77 -6.64
CA ALA A 324 -3.00 5.00 -6.28
C ALA A 324 -4.00 5.43 -7.36
N HIS A 325 -3.59 5.37 -8.64
CA HIS A 325 -4.48 5.63 -9.77
C HIS A 325 -5.72 4.71 -9.75
N HIS A 326 -5.52 3.41 -9.57
CA HIS A 326 -6.62 2.45 -9.52
C HIS A 326 -7.57 2.71 -8.35
N GLU A 327 -7.04 3.03 -7.16
CA GLU A 327 -7.85 3.35 -5.97
C GLU A 327 -8.66 4.63 -6.13
N ILE A 328 -8.08 5.66 -6.76
CA ILE A 328 -8.77 6.93 -7.04
C ILE A 328 -9.84 6.71 -8.11
N ALA A 329 -9.53 6.00 -9.20
CA ALA A 329 -10.49 5.68 -10.26
C ALA A 329 -11.69 4.87 -9.73
N GLY A 330 -11.42 3.92 -8.82
CA GLY A 330 -12.44 3.14 -8.12
C GLY A 330 -13.13 3.89 -6.97
N GLN A 331 -12.80 5.17 -6.74
CA GLN A 331 -13.36 6.00 -5.67
C GLN A 331 -13.31 5.35 -4.28
N LEU A 332 -12.24 4.61 -3.98
CA LEU A 332 -12.14 3.75 -2.80
C LEU A 332 -12.47 4.48 -1.49
N SER A 333 -11.87 5.65 -1.23
CA SER A 333 -12.13 6.43 -0.01
C SER A 333 -13.59 6.88 0.11
N ALA A 334 -14.23 7.26 -1.02
CA ALA A 334 -15.63 7.68 -1.03
C ALA A 334 -16.57 6.49 -0.84
N GLY A 335 -16.29 5.36 -1.49
CA GLY A 335 -17.02 4.11 -1.32
C GLY A 335 -16.97 3.60 0.13
N LEU A 336 -15.78 3.62 0.73
CA LEU A 336 -15.58 3.31 2.15
C LEU A 336 -16.42 4.23 3.06
N ALA A 337 -16.41 5.54 2.79
CA ALA A 337 -17.18 6.50 3.59
C ALA A 337 -18.69 6.26 3.49
N ALA A 338 -19.21 6.00 2.29
CA ALA A 338 -20.62 5.72 2.08
C ALA A 338 -21.06 4.40 2.74
N ALA A 339 -20.26 3.35 2.61
CA ALA A 339 -20.55 2.04 3.19
C ALA A 339 -20.57 2.11 4.73
N LEU A 340 -19.60 2.78 5.34
CA LEU A 340 -19.51 2.91 6.79
C LEU A 340 -20.60 3.82 7.38
N ALA A 341 -21.04 4.84 6.64
CA ALA A 341 -22.17 5.68 7.05
C ALA A 341 -23.49 4.86 7.08
N THR A 342 -23.69 3.98 6.11
CA THR A 342 -24.88 3.12 6.02
C THR A 342 -24.88 2.05 7.12
N GLY A 343 -23.73 1.44 7.41
CA GLY A 343 -23.58 0.42 8.46
C GLY A 343 -23.58 0.94 9.89
N ALA A 344 -23.56 2.26 10.11
CA ALA A 344 -23.69 2.87 11.45
C ALA A 344 -25.15 3.14 11.85
N ALA A 345 -26.10 3.03 10.91
CA ALA A 345 -27.52 3.33 11.11
C ALA A 345 -28.40 2.09 11.38
N GLY A 346 -27.82 0.88 11.37
CA GLY A 346 -28.48 -0.39 11.69
C GLY A 346 -27.83 -1.08 12.86
#